data_AF-A0A8H5GV91-F1
#
_entry.id   AF-A0A8H5GV91-F1
#
_cell.length_a   1.000
_cell.length_b   1.000
_cell.length_c   1.000
_cell.angle_alpha   90.00
_cell.angle_beta   90.00
_cell.angle_gamma   90.00
#
_symmetry.space_group_name_H-M   'P 1'
#
loop_
_entity.id
_entity.type
_entity.pdbx_description
1 polymer ?
#
loop_
_entity_poly.entity_id
_entity_poly.type
_entity_poly.pdbx_seq_one_letter_code
_entity_poly.pdbx_strand_id
1 'polypeptide(L)'
;MVSILDSDLALIPSERQQWSTLLLAFFGLVSAYHLAGSNLDLTTVKQKSWIITTVASFTVTVASLPFVWDYFAGWGDVKAVRPFPEFAVLANRFFQAYLLADLSMGAIYYRSQVNLLTGWIHHVLYLGIIEYAIRQNWAHVFCLAGCMEFPTFVLGIAAVFPRLRSNVFFAVSFFVTRILFHIVLVYNYYLPKNRPLSPSALSAFRSLSSFAVEGSPIGSTAPAVILACVFPMHASWFMGCLQGFKKRAKAKREAEVRARESMVPVISAVPDLDKSKISTHRASTMLTSIPALPQFTTDTNTRILFIKRQLPLLRARVHYQHLYDRYSHFYSARYAHYRARLRGPVMGQVARSVSSLRPRLMNLRRLPALERLKSMEGLPSLTNRLPSPQFEMPTFRFEQVAKSLTATLPIRDRRCMSWWGSEGEGGEGRFQHLRIILMPIADGSFSPLSRGEMAEWFKALDLGNLT
;
A
#
# COMPACT_ATOMS: atom_id res chain seq x y z
N MET A 1 21.00 -19.00 33.73
CA MET A 1 20.73 -19.33 32.32
C MET A 1 19.47 -18.65 31.76
N VAL A 2 18.57 -18.12 32.60
CA VAL A 2 17.35 -17.39 32.16
C VAL A 2 17.62 -15.95 31.72
N SER A 3 18.66 -15.26 32.22
CA SER A 3 18.89 -13.83 31.92
C SER A 3 19.56 -13.51 30.58
N ILE A 4 19.98 -14.50 29.79
CA ILE A 4 20.68 -14.29 28.51
C ILE A 4 19.70 -14.38 27.32
N LEU A 5 18.50 -14.93 27.52
CA LEU A 5 17.45 -14.97 26.50
C LEU A 5 16.59 -13.69 26.46
N ASP A 6 16.71 -12.80 27.44
CA ASP A 6 16.01 -11.51 27.43
C ASP A 6 16.72 -10.44 26.56
N SER A 7 18.02 -10.61 26.27
CA SER A 7 18.77 -9.65 25.44
C SER A 7 18.49 -9.75 23.94
N ASP A 8 17.84 -10.82 23.49
CA ASP A 8 17.44 -11.03 22.08
C ASP A 8 15.99 -10.62 21.81
N LEU A 9 15.25 -10.13 22.82
CA LEU A 9 14.01 -9.40 22.58
C LEU A 9 14.39 -8.11 21.86
N ALA A 10 14.32 -8.17 20.52
CA ALA A 10 14.67 -7.07 19.63
C ALA A 10 14.12 -5.75 20.20
N LEU A 11 15.03 -4.84 20.55
CA LEU A 11 14.73 -3.65 21.34
C LEU A 11 13.58 -2.88 20.70
N ILE A 12 12.39 -3.00 21.30
CA ILE A 12 11.29 -2.09 21.02
C ILE A 12 11.80 -0.71 21.46
N PRO A 13 11.69 0.34 20.63
CA PRO A 13 12.08 1.69 21.02
C PRO A 13 11.46 2.05 22.36
N SER A 14 12.24 2.69 23.24
CA SER A 14 11.72 3.18 24.52
C SER A 14 10.47 4.03 24.30
N GLU A 15 9.52 4.01 25.23
CA GLU A 15 8.28 4.81 25.11
C GLU A 15 8.60 6.29 24.85
N ARG A 16 9.61 6.84 25.54
CA ARG A 16 10.11 8.20 25.30
C ARG A 16 10.46 8.43 23.83
N GLN A 17 11.18 7.51 23.19
CA GLN A 17 11.56 7.62 21.79
C GLN A 17 10.35 7.53 20.86
N GLN A 18 9.38 6.67 21.17
CA GLN A 18 8.14 6.54 20.41
C GLN A 18 7.32 7.84 20.44
N TRP A 19 7.09 8.40 21.62
CA TRP A 19 6.39 9.67 21.80
C TRP A 19 7.13 10.84 21.18
N SER A 20 8.46 10.88 21.33
CA SER A 20 9.27 11.92 20.68
C SER A 20 9.13 11.89 19.16
N THR A 21 9.13 10.68 18.57
CA THR A 21 8.95 10.50 17.13
C THR A 21 7.57 10.95 16.68
N LEU A 22 6.52 10.60 17.41
CA LEU A 22 5.14 11.03 17.14
C LEU A 22 5.05 12.56 17.13
N LEU A 23 5.55 13.23 18.18
CA LEU A 23 5.48 14.69 18.31
C LEU A 23 6.30 15.40 17.24
N LEU A 24 7.55 14.97 17.01
CA LEU A 24 8.41 15.56 15.98
C LEU A 24 7.80 15.40 14.58
N ALA A 25 7.26 14.22 14.26
CA ALA A 25 6.57 14.00 12.99
C ALA A 25 5.31 14.86 12.85
N PHE A 26 4.53 15.03 13.92
CA PHE A 26 3.32 15.85 13.92
C PHE A 26 3.66 17.32 13.61
N PHE A 27 4.58 17.91 14.38
CA PHE A 27 5.00 19.29 14.15
C PHE A 27 5.71 19.46 12.80
N GLY A 28 6.48 18.47 12.36
CA GLY A 28 7.10 18.46 11.03
C GLY A 28 6.08 18.49 9.90
N LEU A 29 5.01 17.69 9.98
CA LEU A 29 3.95 17.65 8.98
C LEU A 29 3.11 18.94 8.97
N VAL A 30 2.77 19.49 10.14
CA VAL A 30 2.08 20.78 10.25
C VAL A 30 2.95 21.91 9.68
N SER A 31 4.25 21.92 9.98
CA SER A 31 5.19 22.89 9.41
C SER A 31 5.28 22.75 7.89
N ALA A 32 5.37 21.51 7.38
CA ALA A 32 5.39 21.24 5.95
C ALA A 32 4.11 21.75 5.25
N TYR A 33 2.94 21.62 5.88
CA TYR A 33 1.70 22.18 5.36
C TYR A 33 1.78 23.70 5.18
N HIS A 34 2.24 24.42 6.20
CA HIS A 34 2.31 25.88 6.16
C HIS A 34 3.35 26.37 5.15
N LEU A 35 4.54 25.76 5.14
CA LEU A 35 5.62 26.12 4.21
C LEU A 35 5.26 25.80 2.76
N ALA A 36 4.69 24.62 2.48
CA ALA A 36 4.28 24.26 1.14
C ALA A 36 3.07 25.11 0.68
N GLY A 37 2.14 25.40 1.59
CA GLY A 37 0.97 26.21 1.31
C GLY A 37 1.32 27.66 0.93
N SER A 38 2.36 28.24 1.53
CA SER A 38 2.85 29.57 1.18
C SER A 38 3.70 29.58 -0.08
N ASN A 39 4.58 28.59 -0.26
CA ASN A 39 5.62 28.65 -1.29
C ASN A 39 5.17 28.11 -2.66
N LEU A 40 4.18 27.21 -2.70
CA LEU A 40 3.73 26.57 -3.94
C LEU A 40 2.56 27.28 -4.63
N ASP A 41 2.16 28.46 -4.14
CA ASP A 41 1.01 29.24 -4.64
C ASP A 41 -0.26 28.38 -4.83
N LEU A 42 -0.51 27.49 -3.86
CA LEU A 42 -1.67 26.60 -3.88
C LEU A 42 -2.91 27.40 -3.49
N THR A 43 -3.68 27.86 -4.48
CA THR A 43 -4.81 28.76 -4.25
C THR A 43 -6.04 28.04 -3.69
N THR A 44 -6.27 26.78 -4.08
CA THR A 44 -7.50 26.07 -3.70
C THR A 44 -7.39 25.38 -2.34
N VAL A 45 -8.45 25.46 -1.53
CA VAL A 45 -8.58 24.73 -0.25
C VAL A 45 -8.36 23.23 -0.47
N LYS A 46 -8.86 22.71 -1.59
CA LYS A 46 -8.66 21.32 -2.00
C LYS A 46 -7.18 20.99 -2.19
N GLN A 47 -6.40 21.78 -2.94
CA GLN A 47 -4.97 21.49 -3.09
C GLN A 47 -4.24 21.49 -1.74
N LYS A 48 -4.55 22.48 -0.89
CA LYS A 48 -3.94 22.58 0.45
C LYS A 48 -4.26 21.36 1.31
N SER A 49 -5.50 20.86 1.29
CA SER A 49 -5.90 19.69 2.07
C SER A 49 -5.16 18.41 1.68
N TRP A 50 -4.57 18.33 0.49
CA TRP A 50 -3.83 17.15 0.02
C TRP A 50 -2.33 17.18 0.32
N ILE A 51 -1.77 18.29 0.83
CA ILE A 51 -0.32 18.42 1.08
C ILE A 51 0.16 17.36 2.06
N ILE A 52 -0.43 17.32 3.26
CA ILE A 52 -0.02 16.42 4.35
C ILE A 52 -0.21 14.96 3.91
N THR A 53 -1.37 14.62 3.36
CA THR A 53 -1.66 13.27 2.84
C THR A 53 -0.65 12.83 1.78
N THR A 54 -0.25 13.72 0.86
CA THR A 54 0.72 13.39 -0.20
C THR A 54 2.09 13.07 0.39
N VAL A 55 2.58 13.90 1.33
CA VAL A 55 3.87 13.68 2.00
C VAL A 55 3.85 12.41 2.84
N ALA A 56 2.79 12.18 3.61
CA ALA A 56 2.66 11.03 4.49
C ALA A 56 2.55 9.72 3.69
N SER A 57 1.68 9.65 2.68
CA SER A 57 1.50 8.45 1.85
C SER A 57 2.77 8.11 1.06
N PHE A 58 3.51 9.10 0.57
CA PHE A 58 4.84 8.88 -0.01
C PHE A 58 5.79 8.25 1.00
N THR A 59 5.91 8.85 2.19
CA THR A 59 6.84 8.40 3.23
C THR A 59 6.53 6.97 3.68
N VAL A 60 5.26 6.65 3.90
CA VAL A 60 4.82 5.31 4.33
C VAL A 60 5.02 4.27 3.23
N THR A 61 4.74 4.63 1.97
CA THR A 61 5.02 3.76 0.83
C THR A 61 6.52 3.44 0.76
N VAL A 62 7.39 4.43 0.88
CA VAL A 62 8.85 4.22 0.88
C VAL A 62 9.29 3.39 2.09
N ALA A 63 8.77 3.70 3.28
CA ALA A 63 9.08 2.96 4.51
C ALA A 63 8.63 1.50 4.46
N SER A 64 7.60 1.16 3.67
CA SER A 64 7.14 -0.22 3.50
C SER A 64 8.06 -1.09 2.64
N LEU A 65 8.91 -0.49 1.80
CA LEU A 65 9.67 -1.22 0.78
C LEU A 65 10.56 -2.34 1.34
N PRO A 66 11.28 -2.18 2.47
CA PRO A 66 12.06 -3.28 3.04
C PRO A 66 11.21 -4.49 3.44
N PHE A 67 10.00 -4.27 3.95
CA PHE A 67 9.08 -5.33 4.37
C PHE A 67 8.45 -6.03 3.16
N VAL A 68 8.06 -5.24 2.14
CA VAL A 68 7.57 -5.77 0.86
C VAL A 68 8.64 -6.59 0.15
N TRP A 69 9.88 -6.14 0.18
CA TRP A 69 11.02 -6.90 -0.34
C TRP A 69 11.16 -8.25 0.37
N ASP A 70 11.17 -8.27 1.70
CA ASP A 70 11.26 -9.51 2.47
C ASP A 70 10.10 -10.46 2.15
N TYR A 71 8.89 -9.93 2.00
CA TYR A 71 7.71 -10.69 1.63
C TYR A 71 7.87 -11.39 0.27
N PHE A 72 8.30 -10.65 -0.76
CA PHE A 72 8.51 -11.24 -2.09
C PHE A 72 9.74 -12.15 -2.15
N ALA A 73 10.82 -11.81 -1.46
CA ALA A 73 12.00 -12.68 -1.33
C ALA A 73 11.68 -13.99 -0.61
N GLY A 74 10.70 -13.96 0.30
CA GLY A 74 10.10 -15.12 0.94
C GLY A 74 8.99 -15.81 0.14
N TRP A 75 8.87 -15.55 -1.16
CA TRP A 75 7.85 -16.16 -2.03
C TRP A 75 6.40 -15.91 -1.57
N GLY A 76 6.16 -14.77 -0.94
CA GLY A 76 4.85 -14.41 -0.40
C GLY A 76 4.54 -15.00 0.99
N ASP A 77 5.54 -15.55 1.68
CA ASP A 77 5.40 -15.95 3.08
C ASP A 77 5.55 -14.74 4.01
N VAL A 78 4.49 -14.42 4.77
CA VAL A 78 4.51 -13.34 5.76
C VAL A 78 5.51 -13.58 6.89
N LYS A 79 5.90 -14.84 7.15
CA LYS A 79 6.94 -15.17 8.14
C LYS A 79 8.35 -14.77 7.70
N ALA A 80 8.57 -14.59 6.40
CA ALA A 80 9.84 -14.11 5.88
C ALA A 80 10.05 -12.61 6.15
N VAL A 81 8.97 -11.88 6.48
CA VAL A 81 9.03 -10.45 6.76
C VAL A 81 9.72 -10.20 8.10
N ARG A 82 10.90 -9.59 8.06
CA ARG A 82 11.67 -9.32 9.28
C ARG A 82 10.95 -8.26 10.12
N PRO A 83 10.91 -8.41 11.46
CA PRO A 83 10.11 -7.53 12.30
C PRO A 83 10.69 -6.11 12.46
N PHE A 84 12.01 -5.92 12.27
CA PHE A 84 12.72 -4.63 12.41
C PHE A 84 12.05 -3.63 13.37
N PRO A 85 11.89 -3.98 14.66
CA PRO A 85 10.96 -3.28 15.55
C PRO A 85 11.28 -1.80 15.71
N GLU A 86 12.57 -1.42 15.72
CA GLU A 86 12.97 -0.02 15.75
C GLU A 86 12.38 0.76 14.56
N PHE A 87 12.63 0.30 13.34
CA PHE A 87 12.16 0.99 12.14
C PHE A 87 10.64 0.91 11.98
N ALA A 88 10.06 -0.27 12.24
CA ALA A 88 8.62 -0.50 12.09
C ALA A 88 7.80 0.37 13.07
N VAL A 89 8.23 0.46 14.33
CA VAL A 89 7.56 1.30 15.33
C VAL A 89 7.69 2.78 14.97
N LEU A 90 8.87 3.23 14.52
CA LEU A 90 9.07 4.63 14.11
C LEU A 90 8.20 5.00 12.90
N ALA A 91 8.12 4.14 11.89
CA ALA A 91 7.27 4.34 10.72
C ALA A 91 5.78 4.40 11.09
N ASN A 92 5.34 3.53 12.01
CA ASN A 92 3.97 3.52 12.51
C ASN A 92 3.65 4.76 13.35
N ARG A 93 4.58 5.23 14.19
CA ARG A 93 4.42 6.48 14.95
C ARG A 93 4.38 7.70 14.02
N PHE A 94 5.18 7.73 12.95
CA PHE A 94 5.05 8.75 11.90
C PHE A 94 3.66 8.72 11.26
N PHE A 95 3.12 7.54 10.93
CA PHE A 95 1.79 7.45 10.34
C PHE A 95 0.68 7.87 11.32
N GLN A 96 0.78 7.56 12.61
CA GLN A 96 -0.14 8.11 13.63
C GLN A 96 -0.04 9.63 13.72
N ALA A 97 1.16 10.20 13.66
CA ALA A 97 1.35 11.65 13.64
C ALA A 97 0.68 12.30 12.42
N TYR A 98 0.74 11.64 11.26
CA TYR A 98 0.00 12.03 10.07
C TYR A 98 -1.52 12.05 10.31
N LEU A 99 -2.09 10.98 10.88
CA LEU A 99 -3.53 10.91 11.13
C LEU A 99 -3.99 12.03 12.06
N LEU A 100 -3.22 12.31 13.13
CA LEU A 100 -3.49 13.43 14.03
C LEU A 100 -3.36 14.77 13.32
N ALA A 101 -2.27 14.99 12.57
CA ALA A 101 -2.04 16.25 11.85
C ALA A 101 -3.14 16.52 10.82
N ASP A 102 -3.56 15.53 10.05
CA ASP A 102 -4.62 15.71 9.06
C ASP A 102 -5.99 15.98 9.71
N LEU A 103 -6.30 15.35 10.85
CA LEU A 103 -7.51 15.66 11.60
C LEU A 103 -7.48 17.06 12.21
N SER A 104 -6.35 17.48 12.79
CA SER A 104 -6.18 18.82 13.36
C SER A 104 -6.30 19.90 12.28
N MET A 105 -5.55 19.75 11.18
CA MET A 105 -5.56 20.71 10.08
C MET A 105 -6.89 20.69 9.32
N GLY A 106 -7.51 19.51 9.21
CA GLY A 106 -8.85 19.33 8.70
C GLY A 106 -9.91 20.04 9.54
N ALA A 107 -9.82 19.98 10.87
CA ALA A 107 -10.74 20.70 11.76
C ALA A 107 -10.66 22.22 11.58
N ILE A 108 -9.43 22.74 11.41
CA ILE A 108 -9.14 24.18 11.43
C ILE A 108 -9.30 24.82 10.04
N TYR A 109 -8.67 24.24 9.01
CA TYR A 109 -8.48 24.92 7.72
C TYR A 109 -9.35 24.38 6.58
N TYR A 110 -9.70 23.09 6.58
CA TYR A 110 -10.38 22.45 5.45
C TYR A 110 -11.45 21.45 5.86
N ARG A 111 -12.29 21.83 6.83
CA ARG A 111 -13.34 20.96 7.39
C ARG A 111 -14.28 20.39 6.33
N SER A 112 -14.57 21.16 5.28
CA SER A 112 -15.42 20.74 4.16
C SER A 112 -14.80 19.65 3.28
N GLN A 113 -13.49 19.44 3.36
CA GLN A 113 -12.78 18.42 2.58
C GLN A 113 -12.65 17.08 3.33
N VAL A 114 -12.87 17.06 4.65
CA VAL A 114 -12.77 15.84 5.47
C VAL A 114 -14.15 15.20 5.62
N ASN A 115 -14.43 14.20 4.79
CA ASN A 115 -15.67 13.43 4.88
C ASN A 115 -15.75 12.65 6.21
N LEU A 116 -16.97 12.50 6.77
CA LEU A 116 -17.20 11.79 8.03
C LEU A 116 -16.64 10.37 8.03
N LEU A 117 -17.04 9.56 7.05
CA LEU A 117 -16.66 8.15 7.00
C LEU A 117 -15.20 7.96 6.58
N THR A 118 -14.79 8.59 5.48
CA THR A 118 -13.47 8.34 4.86
C THR A 118 -12.33 9.16 5.47
N GLY A 119 -12.65 10.23 6.21
CA GLY A 119 -11.68 11.05 6.92
C GLY A 119 -11.72 10.80 8.42
N TRP A 120 -12.76 11.28 9.11
CA TRP A 120 -12.84 11.27 10.58
C TRP A 120 -12.81 9.85 11.17
N ILE A 121 -13.80 9.02 10.83
CA ILE A 121 -13.93 7.67 11.38
C ILE A 121 -12.72 6.82 10.97
N HIS A 122 -12.35 6.87 9.69
CA HIS A 122 -11.19 6.16 9.16
C HIS A 122 -9.91 6.49 9.94
N HIS A 123 -9.58 7.77 10.14
CA HIS A 123 -8.34 8.16 10.81
C HIS A 123 -8.33 7.77 12.29
N VAL A 124 -9.45 7.96 13.02
CA VAL A 124 -9.56 7.55 14.43
C VAL A 124 -9.42 6.04 14.58
N LEU A 125 -10.05 5.27 13.71
CA LEU A 125 -9.96 3.81 13.73
C LEU A 125 -8.53 3.33 13.44
N TYR A 126 -7.83 3.95 12.48
CA TYR A 126 -6.44 3.61 12.19
C TYR A 126 -5.48 3.98 13.33
N LEU A 127 -5.70 5.10 14.03
CA LEU A 127 -4.93 5.43 15.24
C LEU A 127 -4.97 4.29 16.26
N GLY A 128 -6.16 3.74 16.50
CA GLY A 128 -6.37 2.60 17.40
C GLY A 128 -5.74 1.30 16.90
N ILE A 129 -5.95 0.95 15.63
CA ILE A 129 -5.37 -0.27 15.02
C ILE A 129 -3.85 -0.25 15.12
N ILE A 130 -3.21 0.88 14.83
CA ILE A 130 -1.75 0.99 14.85
C ILE A 130 -1.21 0.92 16.26
N GLU A 131 -1.87 1.60 17.22
CA GLU A 131 -1.49 1.51 18.63
C GLU A 131 -1.59 0.07 19.13
N TYR A 132 -2.67 -0.63 18.77
CA TYR A 132 -2.84 -2.04 19.06
C TYR A 132 -1.73 -2.89 18.42
N ALA A 133 -1.42 -2.68 17.13
CA ALA A 133 -0.35 -3.41 16.44
C ALA A 133 1.03 -3.19 17.07
N ILE A 134 1.35 -1.96 17.52
CA ILE A 134 2.60 -1.66 18.23
C ILE A 134 2.65 -2.45 19.55
N ARG A 135 1.57 -2.43 20.35
CA ARG A 135 1.50 -3.15 21.64
C ARG A 135 1.59 -4.66 21.49
N GLN A 136 1.11 -5.21 20.38
CA GLN A 136 1.21 -6.64 20.06
C GLN A 136 2.55 -7.03 19.40
N ASN A 137 3.49 -6.10 19.22
CA ASN A 137 4.74 -6.30 18.48
C ASN A 137 4.52 -6.73 17.01
N TRP A 138 3.42 -6.27 16.41
CA TRP A 138 3.04 -6.50 15.02
C TRP A 138 3.25 -5.26 14.14
N ALA A 139 4.09 -4.33 14.58
CA ALA A 139 4.34 -3.09 13.85
C ALA A 139 4.77 -3.34 12.39
N HIS A 140 5.58 -4.38 12.15
CA HIS A 140 6.04 -4.80 10.83
C HIS A 140 4.92 -5.29 9.91
N VAL A 141 3.87 -5.90 10.46
CA VAL A 141 2.68 -6.31 9.70
C VAL A 141 2.00 -5.09 9.10
N PHE A 142 1.87 -4.02 9.90
CA PHE A 142 1.34 -2.74 9.41
C PHE A 142 2.27 -2.08 8.39
N CYS A 143 3.59 -2.11 8.62
CA CYS A 143 4.55 -1.57 7.66
C CYS A 143 4.53 -2.31 6.32
N LEU A 144 4.36 -3.63 6.31
CA LEU A 144 4.14 -4.41 5.08
C LEU A 144 2.89 -3.92 4.33
N ALA A 145 1.79 -3.71 5.06
CA ALA A 145 0.55 -3.15 4.54
C ALA A 145 0.69 -1.68 4.08
N GLY A 146 1.72 -0.96 4.52
CA GLY A 146 1.97 0.45 4.19
C GLY A 146 2.14 0.71 2.68
N CYS A 147 2.50 -0.28 1.87
CA CYS A 147 2.56 -0.13 0.41
C CYS A 147 1.17 0.11 -0.22
N MET A 148 0.08 -0.20 0.51
CA MET A 148 -1.29 0.12 0.13
C MET A 148 -1.58 1.62 0.13
N GLU A 149 -0.69 2.46 0.67
CA GLU A 149 -0.77 3.92 0.56
C GLU A 149 -0.28 4.47 -0.78
N PHE A 150 0.35 3.65 -1.63
CA PHE A 150 0.81 4.09 -2.95
C PHE A 150 -0.29 4.72 -3.84
N PRO A 151 -1.50 4.16 -3.95
CA PRO A 151 -2.59 4.80 -4.69
C PRO A 151 -3.02 6.14 -4.08
N THR A 152 -2.95 6.28 -2.74
CA THR A 152 -3.21 7.55 -2.04
C THR A 152 -2.17 8.60 -2.45
N PHE A 153 -0.90 8.21 -2.52
CA PHE A 153 0.16 9.09 -3.00
C PHE A 153 -0.08 9.55 -4.44
N VAL A 154 -0.44 8.61 -5.34
CA VAL A 154 -0.79 8.92 -6.73
C VAL A 154 -1.98 9.88 -6.82
N LEU A 155 -2.99 9.71 -5.97
CA LEU A 155 -4.15 10.59 -5.91
C LEU A 155 -3.78 11.97 -5.34
N GLY A 156 -3.00 12.01 -4.27
CA GLY A 156 -2.57 13.23 -3.60
C GLY A 156 -1.71 14.10 -4.49
N ILE A 157 -0.70 13.52 -5.16
CA ILE A 157 0.14 14.29 -6.09
C ILE A 157 -0.67 14.85 -7.27
N ALA A 158 -1.66 14.10 -7.75
CA ALA A 158 -2.58 14.57 -8.80
C ALA A 158 -3.56 15.64 -8.30
N ALA A 159 -3.87 15.68 -7.02
CA ALA A 159 -4.70 16.71 -6.41
C ALA A 159 -3.91 18.01 -6.19
N VAL A 160 -2.65 17.92 -5.76
CA VAL A 160 -1.74 19.06 -5.62
C VAL A 160 -1.35 19.62 -6.99
N PHE A 161 -0.97 18.74 -7.93
CA PHE A 161 -0.56 19.08 -9.29
C PHE A 161 -1.48 18.42 -10.33
N PRO A 162 -2.58 19.07 -10.74
CA PRO A 162 -3.56 18.51 -11.68
C PRO A 162 -2.98 18.03 -13.01
N ARG A 163 -1.84 18.58 -13.45
CA ARG A 163 -1.12 18.17 -14.67
C ARG A 163 -0.59 16.73 -14.60
N LEU A 164 -0.34 16.21 -13.40
CA LEU A 164 0.16 14.84 -13.18
C LEU A 164 -0.96 13.80 -13.07
N ARG A 165 -2.22 14.22 -13.23
CA ARG A 165 -3.37 13.33 -13.02
C ARG A 165 -3.44 12.24 -14.10
N SER A 166 -3.24 11.00 -13.68
CA SER A 166 -3.52 9.81 -14.49
C SER A 166 -4.55 8.92 -13.81
N ASN A 167 -5.76 8.93 -14.36
CA ASN A 167 -6.89 8.12 -13.88
C ASN A 167 -6.59 6.61 -13.97
N VAL A 168 -6.00 6.16 -15.08
CA VAL A 168 -5.68 4.74 -15.29
C VAL A 168 -4.60 4.27 -14.31
N PHE A 169 -3.55 5.07 -14.12
CA PHE A 169 -2.47 4.72 -13.20
C PHE A 169 -2.97 4.63 -11.75
N PHE A 170 -3.79 5.59 -11.31
CA PHE A 170 -4.44 5.53 -10.02
C PHE A 170 -5.26 4.24 -9.86
N ALA A 171 -6.14 3.91 -10.80
CA ALA A 171 -6.99 2.73 -10.68
C ALA A 171 -6.23 1.40 -10.70
N VAL A 172 -5.23 1.27 -11.57
CA VAL A 172 -4.37 0.07 -11.61
C VAL A 172 -3.61 -0.07 -10.30
N SER A 173 -3.00 1.01 -9.80
CA SER A 173 -2.30 0.98 -8.51
C SER A 173 -3.24 0.60 -7.37
N PHE A 174 -4.45 1.18 -7.33
CA PHE A 174 -5.46 0.91 -6.31
C PHE A 174 -5.90 -0.56 -6.34
N PHE A 175 -6.19 -1.10 -7.52
CA PHE A 175 -6.56 -2.49 -7.67
C PHE A 175 -5.45 -3.43 -7.19
N VAL A 176 -4.21 -3.22 -7.64
CA VAL A 176 -3.09 -4.10 -7.32
C VAL A 176 -2.78 -4.08 -5.82
N THR A 177 -2.65 -2.90 -5.21
CA THR A 177 -2.23 -2.82 -3.80
C THR A 177 -3.39 -2.90 -2.81
N ARG A 178 -4.49 -2.16 -3.01
CA ARG A 178 -5.60 -2.09 -2.02
C ARG A 178 -6.64 -3.19 -2.17
N ILE A 179 -6.73 -3.85 -3.33
CA ILE A 179 -7.68 -4.94 -3.56
C ILE A 179 -6.95 -6.29 -3.57
N LEU A 180 -6.12 -6.54 -4.59
CA LEU A 180 -5.49 -7.84 -4.78
C LEU A 180 -4.53 -8.18 -3.64
N PHE A 181 -3.55 -7.32 -3.37
CA PHE A 181 -2.57 -7.56 -2.31
C PHE A 181 -3.23 -7.63 -0.93
N HIS A 182 -4.27 -6.83 -0.69
CA HIS A 182 -5.04 -6.89 0.55
C HIS A 182 -5.71 -8.26 0.77
N ILE A 183 -6.38 -8.81 -0.25
CA ILE A 183 -6.98 -10.16 -0.19
C ILE A 183 -5.90 -11.21 0.10
N VAL A 184 -4.75 -11.11 -0.57
CA VAL A 184 -3.62 -12.02 -0.38
C VAL A 184 -3.09 -11.95 1.06
N LEU A 185 -2.98 -10.75 1.65
CA LEU A 185 -2.58 -10.61 3.05
C LEU A 185 -3.62 -11.19 4.02
N VAL A 186 -4.92 -10.96 3.79
CA VAL A 186 -5.99 -11.57 4.61
C VAL A 186 -5.87 -13.09 4.59
N TYR A 187 -5.76 -13.69 3.40
CA TYR A 187 -5.61 -15.13 3.23
C TYR A 187 -4.36 -15.64 3.94
N ASN A 188 -3.21 -14.98 3.74
CA ASN A 188 -1.96 -15.40 4.36
C ASN A 188 -2.02 -15.34 5.89
N TYR A 189 -2.55 -14.28 6.50
CA TYR A 189 -2.65 -14.21 7.96
C TYR A 189 -3.77 -15.09 8.54
N TYR A 190 -4.75 -15.50 7.73
CA TYR A 190 -5.79 -16.43 8.16
C TYR A 190 -5.23 -17.86 8.38
N LEU A 191 -4.28 -18.28 7.54
CA LEU A 191 -3.66 -19.61 7.64
C LEU A 191 -2.94 -19.81 8.99
N PRO A 192 -3.21 -20.89 9.74
CA PRO A 192 -2.61 -21.14 11.05
C PRO A 192 -1.08 -21.05 11.06
N LYS A 193 -0.45 -21.56 9.99
CA LYS A 193 1.00 -21.53 9.83
C LYS A 193 1.59 -20.13 9.74
N ASN A 194 0.82 -19.08 9.50
CA ASN A 194 1.32 -17.73 9.22
C ASN A 194 0.87 -16.69 10.28
N ARG A 195 0.12 -17.15 11.29
CA ARG A 195 -0.38 -16.28 12.35
C ARG A 195 0.78 -15.82 13.25
N PRO A 196 0.94 -14.51 13.50
CA PRO A 196 1.98 -14.06 14.41
C PRO A 196 1.65 -14.46 15.84
N LEU A 197 2.68 -14.82 16.60
CA LEU A 197 2.53 -15.10 18.02
C LEU A 197 2.36 -13.76 18.77
N SER A 198 1.32 -13.66 19.59
CA SER A 198 1.16 -12.54 20.51
C SER A 198 2.11 -12.72 21.70
N PRO A 199 2.62 -11.63 22.31
CA PRO A 199 3.37 -11.70 23.57
C PRO A 199 2.64 -12.48 24.67
N SER A 200 1.32 -12.35 24.76
CA SER A 200 0.51 -13.08 25.75
C SER A 200 0.47 -14.59 25.46
N ALA A 201 0.37 -14.96 24.18
CA ALA A 201 0.44 -16.36 23.74
C ALA A 201 1.82 -16.96 24.03
N LEU A 202 2.89 -16.18 23.85
CA LEU A 202 4.25 -16.57 24.20
C LEU A 202 4.42 -16.75 25.71
N SER A 203 3.89 -15.85 26.53
CA SER A 203 3.96 -15.99 28.00
C SER A 203 3.15 -17.19 28.50
N ALA A 204 1.96 -17.43 27.94
CA ALA A 204 1.14 -18.59 28.30
C ALA A 204 1.82 -19.89 27.89
N PHE A 205 2.39 -19.96 26.69
CA PHE A 205 3.14 -21.11 26.21
C PHE A 205 4.38 -21.38 27.07
N ARG A 206 5.11 -20.35 27.50
CA ARG A 206 6.27 -20.49 28.40
C ARG A 206 5.85 -21.11 29.75
N SER A 207 4.72 -20.68 30.30
CA SER A 207 4.18 -21.23 31.55
C SER A 207 3.68 -22.68 31.42
N LEU A 208 3.20 -23.07 30.22
CA LEU A 208 2.67 -24.41 29.93
C LEU A 208 3.72 -25.38 29.38
N SER A 209 4.87 -24.91 28.90
CA SER A 209 5.93 -25.76 28.32
C SER A 209 6.56 -26.77 29.27
N SER A 210 6.27 -26.70 30.58
CA SER A 210 6.56 -27.75 31.56
C SER A 210 5.65 -28.98 31.43
N PHE A 211 4.52 -28.86 30.72
CA PHE A 211 3.57 -29.93 30.43
C PHE A 211 3.40 -30.02 28.92
N ALA A 212 4.30 -30.74 28.25
CA ALA A 212 4.31 -30.94 26.81
C ALA A 212 3.03 -31.66 26.34
N VAL A 213 1.97 -30.90 26.06
CA VAL A 213 0.83 -31.36 25.27
C VAL A 213 1.14 -31.07 23.81
N GLU A 214 1.00 -32.07 22.95
CA GLU A 214 1.15 -31.99 21.49
C GLU A 214 0.16 -30.99 20.89
N GLY A 215 0.54 -29.72 20.86
CA GLY A 215 -0.22 -28.64 20.26
C GLY A 215 0.66 -27.43 20.05
N SER A 216 1.07 -27.16 18.81
CA SER A 216 1.80 -25.92 18.50
C SER A 216 0.92 -24.72 18.87
N PRO A 217 1.48 -23.68 19.52
CA PRO A 217 0.71 -22.51 19.91
C PRO A 217 0.03 -21.90 18.68
N ILE A 218 -1.29 -21.79 18.74
CA ILE A 218 -2.10 -21.20 17.68
C ILE A 218 -1.81 -19.70 17.71
N GLY A 219 -1.16 -19.17 16.66
CA GLY A 219 -0.92 -17.73 16.54
C GLY A 219 -2.24 -16.93 16.47
N SER A 220 -2.15 -15.61 16.63
CA SER A 220 -3.33 -14.74 16.63
C SER A 220 -3.93 -14.58 15.23
N THR A 221 -5.26 -14.68 15.14
CA THR A 221 -6.04 -14.35 13.92
C THR A 221 -6.32 -12.86 13.79
N ALA A 222 -5.98 -12.05 14.81
CA ALA A 222 -6.34 -10.63 14.84
C ALA A 222 -5.88 -9.83 13.61
N PRO A 223 -4.66 -10.00 13.05
CA PRO A 223 -4.29 -9.31 11.81
C PRO A 223 -5.21 -9.64 10.63
N ALA A 224 -5.60 -10.91 10.48
CA ALA A 224 -6.49 -11.35 9.41
C ALA A 224 -7.90 -10.74 9.58
N VAL A 225 -8.43 -10.75 10.80
CA VAL A 225 -9.74 -10.17 11.12
C VAL A 225 -9.73 -8.66 10.87
N ILE A 226 -8.71 -7.94 11.36
CA ILE A 226 -8.59 -6.48 11.15
C ILE A 226 -8.52 -6.14 9.66
N LEU A 227 -7.66 -6.84 8.90
CA LEU A 227 -7.57 -6.64 7.44
C LEU A 227 -8.90 -6.94 6.74
N ALA A 228 -9.58 -8.03 7.12
CA ALA A 228 -10.89 -8.38 6.58
C ALA A 228 -11.96 -7.31 6.88
N CYS A 229 -11.97 -6.73 8.09
CA CYS A 229 -12.89 -5.65 8.45
C CYS A 229 -12.62 -4.34 7.69
N VAL A 230 -11.37 -4.06 7.35
CA VAL A 230 -10.99 -2.86 6.57
C VAL A 230 -11.27 -3.03 5.08
N PHE A 231 -11.28 -4.26 4.56
CA PHE A 231 -11.43 -4.55 3.14
C PHE A 231 -12.70 -3.98 2.48
N PRO A 232 -13.93 -4.09 3.06
CA PRO A 232 -15.15 -3.54 2.48
C PRO A 232 -15.06 -2.05 2.14
N MET A 233 -14.39 -1.28 2.99
CA MET A 233 -14.14 0.14 2.74
C MET A 233 -13.27 0.34 1.49
N HIS A 234 -12.16 -0.39 1.34
CA HIS A 234 -11.32 -0.32 0.14
C HIS A 234 -12.07 -0.77 -1.13
N ALA A 235 -12.87 -1.83 -1.04
CA ALA A 235 -13.70 -2.30 -2.15
C ALA A 235 -14.73 -1.24 -2.58
N SER A 236 -15.41 -0.60 -1.61
CA SER A 236 -16.37 0.47 -1.89
C SER A 236 -15.74 1.67 -2.59
N TRP A 237 -14.52 2.06 -2.21
CA TRP A 237 -13.77 3.15 -2.84
C TRP A 237 -13.35 2.81 -4.26
N PHE A 238 -12.92 1.56 -4.50
CA PHE A 238 -12.61 1.09 -5.84
C PHE A 238 -13.84 1.09 -6.75
N MET A 239 -15.00 0.64 -6.24
CA MET A 239 -16.26 0.71 -6.97
C MET A 239 -16.64 2.15 -7.32
N GLY A 240 -16.48 3.09 -6.40
CA GLY A 240 -16.66 4.52 -6.68
C GLY A 240 -15.72 5.05 -7.77
N CYS A 241 -14.47 4.56 -7.81
CA CYS A 241 -13.53 4.88 -8.88
C CYS A 241 -14.03 4.41 -10.25
N LEU A 242 -14.47 3.15 -10.35
CA LEU A 242 -14.99 2.56 -11.59
C LEU A 242 -16.26 3.27 -12.08
N GLN A 243 -17.21 3.55 -11.17
CA GLN A 243 -18.40 4.33 -11.48
C GLN A 243 -18.04 5.73 -12.01
N GLY A 244 -17.02 6.36 -11.41
CA GLY A 244 -16.46 7.62 -11.89
C GLY A 244 -15.92 7.55 -13.32
N PHE A 245 -15.28 6.45 -13.71
CA PHE A 245 -14.84 6.25 -15.11
C PHE A 245 -16.01 6.06 -16.05
N LYS A 246 -17.00 5.23 -15.69
CA LYS A 246 -18.20 5.03 -16.49
C LYS A 246 -18.93 6.35 -16.74
N LYS A 247 -19.11 7.17 -15.70
CA LYS A 247 -19.75 8.49 -15.80
C LYS A 247 -18.98 9.44 -16.73
N ARG A 248 -17.65 9.54 -16.58
CA ARG A 248 -16.82 10.40 -17.45
C ARG A 248 -16.77 9.90 -18.89
N ALA A 249 -16.72 8.59 -19.11
CA ALA A 249 -16.76 8.01 -20.45
C ALA A 249 -18.10 8.27 -21.14
N LYS A 250 -19.23 8.14 -20.42
CA LYS A 250 -20.56 8.48 -20.90
C LYS A 250 -20.65 9.96 -21.28
N ALA A 251 -20.28 10.87 -20.37
CA ALA A 251 -20.30 12.31 -20.62
C ALA A 251 -19.42 12.71 -21.82
N LYS A 252 -18.25 12.08 -21.98
CA LYS A 252 -17.38 12.31 -23.15
C LYS A 252 -18.06 11.87 -24.45
N ARG A 253 -18.71 10.70 -24.48
CA ARG A 253 -19.45 10.23 -25.66
C ARG A 253 -20.61 11.16 -26.00
N GLU A 254 -21.38 11.60 -25.01
CA GLU A 254 -22.47 12.55 -25.20
C GLU A 254 -21.98 13.89 -25.75
N ALA A 255 -20.84 14.40 -25.25
CA ALA A 255 -20.22 15.61 -25.77
C ALA A 255 -19.73 15.44 -27.23
N GLU A 256 -19.14 14.29 -27.56
CA GLU A 256 -18.73 13.97 -28.93
C GLU A 256 -19.93 13.86 -29.89
N VAL A 257 -21.06 13.30 -29.45
CA VAL A 257 -22.29 13.23 -30.25
C VAL A 257 -22.86 14.64 -30.47
N ARG A 258 -23.00 15.45 -29.41
CA ARG A 258 -23.48 16.84 -29.53
C ARG A 258 -22.60 17.69 -30.44
N ALA A 259 -21.27 17.52 -30.36
CA ALA A 259 -20.33 18.22 -31.23
C ALA A 259 -20.47 17.79 -32.71
N ARG A 260 -20.79 16.52 -32.97
CA ARG A 260 -21.07 16.03 -34.33
C ARG A 260 -22.39 16.58 -34.86
N GLU A 261 -23.43 16.60 -34.03
CA GLU A 261 -24.73 17.17 -34.40
C GLU A 261 -24.62 18.67 -34.72
N SER A 262 -23.81 19.44 -33.98
CA SER A 262 -23.59 20.86 -34.28
C SER A 262 -22.74 21.11 -35.54
N MET A 263 -22.00 20.12 -36.02
CA MET A 263 -21.16 20.23 -37.22
C MET A 263 -21.87 19.84 -38.51
N VAL A 264 -23.04 19.21 -38.46
CA VAL A 264 -23.84 18.98 -39.67
C VAL A 264 -24.46 20.33 -40.04
N PRO A 265 -23.96 21.02 -41.09
CA PRO A 265 -24.54 22.28 -41.50
C PRO A 265 -26.02 22.06 -41.78
N VAL A 266 -26.86 22.99 -41.31
CA VAL A 266 -28.29 23.04 -41.63
C VAL A 266 -28.41 23.30 -43.14
N ILE A 267 -28.26 22.25 -43.94
CA ILE A 267 -28.53 22.25 -45.39
C ILE A 267 -30.05 22.32 -45.63
N SER A 268 -30.86 22.20 -44.57
CA SER A 268 -32.31 22.38 -44.61
C SER A 268 -32.73 23.84 -44.38
N ALA A 269 -32.28 24.72 -45.25
CA ALA A 269 -33.02 25.93 -45.60
C ALA A 269 -32.73 26.27 -47.06
N VAL A 270 -32.94 25.30 -47.96
CA VAL A 270 -33.24 25.65 -49.34
C VAL A 270 -34.68 26.18 -49.29
N PRO A 271 -34.92 27.50 -49.44
CA PRO A 271 -36.28 28.01 -49.58
C PRO A 271 -36.91 27.28 -50.76
N ASP A 272 -38.16 26.84 -50.59
CA ASP A 272 -38.97 26.16 -51.61
C ASP A 272 -38.76 26.80 -52.99
N LEU A 273 -37.85 26.22 -53.77
CA LEU A 273 -37.67 26.61 -55.15
C LEU A 273 -38.78 25.89 -55.91
N ASP A 274 -39.81 26.67 -56.19
CA ASP A 274 -40.98 26.39 -57.03
C ASP A 274 -40.70 25.28 -58.08
N LYS A 275 -41.25 24.09 -57.79
CA LYS A 275 -41.09 22.87 -58.60
C LYS A 275 -41.77 22.93 -59.97
N SER A 276 -42.31 24.08 -60.38
CA SER A 276 -43.12 24.20 -61.59
C SER A 276 -42.34 24.42 -62.91
N LYS A 277 -41.00 24.54 -62.91
CA LYS A 277 -40.26 24.98 -64.12
C LYS A 277 -39.03 24.19 -64.59
N ILE A 278 -38.84 22.92 -64.24
CA ILE A 278 -37.68 22.16 -64.77
C ILE A 278 -38.14 21.02 -65.68
N SER A 279 -38.32 21.38 -66.94
CA SER A 279 -38.34 20.48 -68.10
C SER A 279 -36.94 19.91 -68.33
N THR A 280 -36.88 18.58 -68.37
CA THR A 280 -36.16 17.76 -69.37
C THR A 280 -35.04 18.45 -70.14
N HIS A 281 -33.82 18.42 -69.60
CA HIS A 281 -32.62 18.37 -70.45
C HIS A 281 -31.59 17.39 -69.87
N ARG A 282 -31.57 16.23 -70.50
CA ARG A 282 -30.55 15.19 -70.41
C ARG A 282 -29.32 15.71 -71.17
N ALA A 283 -28.23 16.01 -70.46
CA ALA A 283 -26.95 16.29 -71.07
C ALA A 283 -25.83 15.57 -70.30
N SER A 284 -25.26 14.59 -70.99
CA SER A 284 -23.98 13.96 -70.68
C SER A 284 -22.87 15.01 -70.68
N THR A 285 -22.13 15.22 -69.58
CA THR A 285 -20.80 15.85 -69.68
C THR A 285 -19.91 15.55 -68.46
N MET A 286 -18.76 14.93 -68.77
CA MET A 286 -17.44 15.04 -68.14
C MET A 286 -17.23 14.52 -66.71
N LEU A 287 -16.60 13.34 -66.63
CA LEU A 287 -15.65 12.98 -65.58
C LEU A 287 -14.56 14.05 -65.49
N THR A 288 -14.55 14.85 -64.42
CA THR A 288 -13.37 15.63 -64.02
C THR A 288 -12.62 14.91 -62.90
N SER A 289 -11.32 14.79 -63.14
CA SER A 289 -10.25 14.18 -62.35
C SER A 289 -10.32 14.44 -60.84
N ILE A 290 -10.22 13.35 -60.08
CA ILE A 290 -9.97 13.33 -58.64
C ILE A 290 -8.54 13.83 -58.38
N PRO A 291 -8.33 14.89 -57.57
CA PRO A 291 -6.98 15.32 -57.21
C PRO A 291 -6.31 14.30 -56.29
N ALA A 292 -5.06 13.98 -56.60
CA ALA A 292 -4.23 13.02 -55.89
C ALA A 292 -4.07 13.39 -54.40
N LEU A 293 -4.23 12.39 -53.54
CA LEU A 293 -4.00 12.45 -52.10
C LEU A 293 -2.52 12.83 -51.82
N PRO A 294 -2.23 13.75 -50.88
CA PRO A 294 -0.86 14.09 -50.53
C PRO A 294 -0.14 12.87 -49.94
N GLN A 295 1.00 12.53 -50.54
CA GLN A 295 1.90 11.49 -50.04
C GLN A 295 2.42 11.87 -48.66
N PHE A 296 2.10 11.04 -47.67
CA PHE A 296 2.58 11.17 -46.30
C PHE A 296 4.08 10.86 -46.27
N THR A 297 4.91 11.90 -46.27
CA THR A 297 6.36 11.77 -46.05
C THR A 297 6.59 11.28 -44.62
N THR A 298 7.20 10.11 -44.47
CA THR A 298 7.61 9.53 -43.20
C THR A 298 8.67 10.41 -42.54
N ASP A 299 8.21 11.21 -41.58
CA ASP A 299 8.96 12.28 -40.94
C ASP A 299 10.09 11.74 -40.02
N THR A 300 11.33 12.03 -40.41
CA THR A 300 12.58 11.85 -39.66
C THR A 300 12.54 12.43 -38.24
N ASN A 301 11.66 13.42 -37.97
CA ASN A 301 11.48 13.99 -36.63
C ASN A 301 10.95 12.99 -35.59
N THR A 302 10.24 11.94 -36.03
CA THR A 302 9.70 10.91 -35.13
C THR A 302 10.80 10.07 -34.47
N ARG A 303 11.92 9.84 -35.19
CA ARG A 303 13.10 9.12 -34.64
C ARG A 303 13.88 9.95 -33.62
N ILE A 304 14.02 11.26 -33.85
CA ILE A 304 14.72 12.17 -32.93
C ILE A 304 13.94 12.35 -31.61
N LEU A 305 12.60 12.38 -31.68
CA LEU A 305 11.75 12.41 -30.49
C LEU A 305 11.82 11.12 -29.66
N PHE A 306 11.99 9.96 -30.30
CA PHE A 306 12.15 8.68 -29.60
C PHE A 306 13.49 8.61 -28.84
N ILE A 307 14.57 9.11 -29.43
CA ILE A 307 15.91 9.16 -28.80
C ILE A 307 15.94 10.16 -27.62
N LYS A 308 15.32 11.35 -27.77
CA LYS A 308 15.21 12.33 -26.67
C LYS A 308 14.41 11.82 -25.47
N ARG A 309 13.50 10.86 -25.67
CA ARG A 309 12.68 10.27 -24.59
C ARG A 309 13.38 9.14 -23.83
N GLN A 310 14.42 8.53 -24.39
CA GLN A 310 15.20 7.44 -23.78
C GLN A 310 16.26 7.95 -22.79
N LEU A 311 16.84 9.13 -23.03
CA LEU A 311 17.89 9.71 -22.19
C LEU A 311 17.49 9.91 -20.71
N PRO A 312 16.29 10.42 -20.37
CA PRO A 312 15.84 10.58 -18.99
C PRO A 312 15.66 9.25 -18.25
N LEU A 313 15.27 8.18 -18.96
CA LEU A 313 15.06 6.86 -18.37
C LEU A 313 16.39 6.18 -18.02
N LEU A 314 17.41 6.34 -18.87
CA LEU A 314 18.77 5.89 -18.58
C LEU A 314 19.37 6.64 -17.38
N ARG A 315 19.16 7.96 -17.30
CA ARG A 315 19.63 8.77 -16.17
C ARG A 315 18.93 8.40 -14.86
N ALA A 316 17.62 8.13 -14.91
CA ALA A 316 16.85 7.63 -13.76
C ALA A 316 17.32 6.23 -13.31
N ARG A 317 17.64 5.34 -14.26
CA ARG A 317 18.18 4.00 -13.97
C ARG A 317 19.52 4.05 -13.25
N VAL A 318 20.46 4.88 -13.73
CA VAL A 318 21.77 5.06 -13.09
C VAL A 318 21.63 5.65 -11.68
N HIS A 319 20.73 6.62 -11.50
CA HIS A 319 20.49 7.23 -10.20
C HIS A 319 19.84 6.25 -9.19
N TYR A 320 18.88 5.43 -9.64
CA TYR A 320 18.25 4.41 -8.81
C TYR A 320 19.25 3.31 -8.40
N GLN A 321 20.07 2.84 -9.33
CA GLN A 321 21.11 1.83 -9.04
C GLN A 321 22.10 2.36 -7.99
N HIS A 322 22.56 3.61 -8.13
CA HIS A 322 23.45 4.23 -7.16
C HIS A 322 22.80 4.37 -5.77
N LEU A 323 21.51 4.75 -5.69
CA LEU A 323 20.78 4.79 -4.42
C LEU A 323 20.65 3.39 -3.81
N TYR A 324 20.30 2.39 -4.62
CA TYR A 324 20.21 1.00 -4.20
C TYR A 324 21.54 0.48 -3.63
N ASP A 325 22.65 0.73 -4.31
CA ASP A 325 23.99 0.29 -3.87
C ASP A 325 24.43 0.99 -2.58
N ARG A 326 24.12 2.29 -2.42
CA ARG A 326 24.40 3.02 -1.17
C ARG A 326 23.53 2.51 -0.01
N TYR A 327 22.26 2.22 -0.26
CA TYR A 327 21.36 1.66 0.75
C TYR A 327 21.71 0.22 1.11
N SER A 328 22.09 -0.62 0.14
CA SER A 328 22.46 -2.02 0.37
C SER A 328 23.79 -2.13 1.13
N HIS A 329 24.76 -1.23 0.88
CA HIS A 329 25.98 -1.14 1.68
C HIS A 329 25.70 -0.70 3.13
N PHE A 330 24.86 0.33 3.34
CA PHE A 330 24.52 0.78 4.69
C PHE A 330 23.76 -0.29 5.49
N TYR A 331 22.82 -0.99 4.83
CA TYR A 331 22.09 -2.11 5.41
C TYR A 331 22.98 -3.32 5.66
N SER A 332 23.86 -3.70 4.72
CA SER A 332 24.76 -4.83 4.90
C SER A 332 25.79 -4.60 6.00
N ALA A 333 26.27 -3.36 6.19
CA ALA A 333 27.19 -3.01 7.27
C ALA A 333 26.51 -3.08 8.64
N ARG A 334 25.30 -2.53 8.80
CA ARG A 334 24.54 -2.69 10.06
C ARG A 334 24.08 -4.12 10.29
N TYR A 335 23.73 -4.85 9.25
CA TYR A 335 23.36 -6.26 9.32
C TYR A 335 24.57 -7.14 9.66
N ALA A 336 25.75 -6.86 9.10
CA ALA A 336 27.01 -7.51 9.43
C ALA A 336 27.41 -7.19 10.88
N HIS A 337 27.20 -5.96 11.34
CA HIS A 337 27.42 -5.57 12.73
C HIS A 337 26.44 -6.26 13.69
N TYR A 338 25.16 -6.36 13.33
CA TYR A 338 24.14 -7.11 14.07
C TYR A 338 24.50 -8.60 14.15
N ARG A 339 24.87 -9.21 13.01
CA ARG A 339 25.33 -10.61 12.92
C ARG A 339 26.65 -10.85 13.66
N ALA A 340 27.58 -9.90 13.65
CA ALA A 340 28.84 -9.97 14.38
C ALA A 340 28.62 -9.88 15.90
N ARG A 341 27.67 -9.04 16.36
CA ARG A 341 27.23 -9.03 17.77
C ARG A 341 26.59 -10.36 18.18
N LEU A 342 25.79 -10.97 17.31
CA LEU A 342 25.22 -12.31 17.56
C LEU A 342 26.28 -13.41 17.61
N ARG A 343 27.40 -13.27 16.88
CA ARG A 343 28.49 -14.26 16.86
C ARG A 343 29.54 -14.08 17.95
N GLY A 344 29.76 -12.86 18.45
CA GLY A 344 30.89 -12.55 19.34
C GLY A 344 30.82 -13.20 20.73
N PRO A 345 29.85 -12.85 21.60
CA PRO A 345 29.81 -13.36 22.97
C PRO A 345 29.24 -14.78 23.07
N VAL A 346 28.29 -15.13 22.18
CA VAL A 346 27.50 -16.37 22.27
C VAL A 346 28.36 -17.60 21.97
N MET A 347 29.17 -17.60 20.91
CA MET A 347 30.04 -18.74 20.59
C MET A 347 31.20 -18.87 21.59
N GLY A 348 31.78 -17.74 22.04
CA GLY A 348 32.86 -17.75 23.02
C GLY A 348 32.42 -18.20 24.43
N GLN A 349 31.14 -18.03 24.78
CA GLN A 349 30.60 -18.50 26.06
C GLN A 349 30.03 -19.92 25.96
N VAL A 350 29.43 -20.33 24.84
CA VAL A 350 29.05 -21.74 24.60
C VAL A 350 30.28 -22.64 24.60
N ALA A 351 31.38 -22.23 23.96
CA ALA A 351 32.65 -22.96 24.01
C ALA A 351 33.20 -23.06 25.46
N ARG A 352 33.08 -21.99 26.26
CA ARG A 352 33.48 -21.99 27.67
C ARG A 352 32.59 -22.86 28.54
N SER A 353 31.26 -22.81 28.37
CA SER A 353 30.31 -23.66 29.11
C SER A 353 30.45 -25.14 28.75
N VAL A 354 30.67 -25.47 27.48
CA VAL A 354 30.97 -26.84 27.04
C VAL A 354 32.31 -27.32 27.61
N SER A 355 33.33 -26.45 27.65
CA SER A 355 34.61 -26.79 28.28
C SER A 355 34.53 -26.98 29.80
N SER A 356 33.66 -26.24 30.50
CA SER A 356 33.44 -26.40 31.95
C SER A 356 32.55 -27.58 32.32
N LEU A 357 31.72 -28.06 31.38
CA LEU A 357 30.90 -29.26 31.53
C LEU A 357 31.68 -30.55 31.22
N ARG A 358 32.76 -30.46 30.43
CA ARG A 358 33.60 -31.61 30.04
C ARG A 358 34.15 -32.43 31.23
N PRO A 359 34.63 -31.83 32.34
CA PRO A 359 35.07 -32.61 33.51
C PRO A 359 33.91 -33.28 34.25
N ARG A 360 32.72 -32.66 34.27
CA ARG A 360 31.52 -33.21 34.93
C ARG A 360 30.90 -34.36 34.13
N LEU A 361 30.94 -34.29 32.81
CA LEU A 361 30.55 -35.37 31.90
C LEU A 361 31.48 -36.60 32.00
N MET A 362 32.77 -36.39 32.29
CA MET A 362 33.71 -37.50 32.53
C MET A 362 33.39 -38.28 33.81
N ASN A 363 32.79 -37.65 34.84
CA ASN A 363 32.35 -38.34 36.06
C ASN A 363 31.03 -39.10 35.89
N LEU A 364 30.21 -38.75 34.90
CA LEU A 364 28.95 -39.44 34.56
C LEU A 364 29.17 -40.71 33.71
N ARG A 365 30.42 -41.00 33.33
CA ARG A 365 30.81 -42.16 32.50
C ARG A 365 30.72 -43.52 33.23
N ARG A 366 30.26 -43.54 34.49
CA ARG A 366 30.05 -44.76 35.30
C ARG A 366 28.57 -45.21 35.39
N LEU A 367 27.66 -44.56 34.66
CA LEU A 367 26.26 -44.98 34.63
C LEU A 367 26.02 -46.03 33.53
N PRO A 368 25.49 -47.23 33.87
CA PRO A 368 25.17 -48.29 32.90
C PRO A 368 24.19 -47.86 31.79
N ALA A 369 23.44 -46.78 32.00
CA ALA A 369 22.49 -46.23 31.02
C ALA A 369 23.15 -45.65 29.75
N LEU A 370 24.48 -45.42 29.74
CA LEU A 370 25.21 -44.85 28.60
C LEU A 370 25.69 -45.91 27.58
N GLU A 371 25.59 -47.21 27.86
CA GLU A 371 25.93 -48.26 26.90
C GLU A 371 24.97 -48.32 25.70
N ARG A 372 23.70 -47.93 25.90
CA ARG A 372 22.72 -47.76 24.80
C ARG A 372 22.99 -46.57 23.88
N LEU A 373 23.84 -45.63 24.30
CA LEU A 373 24.22 -44.46 23.49
C LEU A 373 25.48 -44.71 22.65
N LYS A 374 26.34 -45.67 23.06
CA LYS A 374 27.49 -46.11 22.25
C LYS A 374 27.09 -46.84 20.97
N SER A 375 25.91 -47.47 20.92
CA SER A 375 25.40 -48.07 19.67
C SER A 375 24.93 -47.03 18.64
N MET A 376 25.01 -45.73 18.92
CA MET A 376 24.77 -44.65 17.96
C MET A 376 26.04 -43.96 17.43
N GLU A 377 27.24 -44.46 17.78
CA GLU A 377 28.54 -43.91 17.29
C GLU A 377 28.83 -44.18 15.80
N GLY A 378 27.87 -44.71 15.04
CA GLY A 378 27.97 -44.92 13.59
C GLY A 378 27.43 -43.78 12.71
N LEU A 379 26.98 -42.66 13.27
CA LEU A 379 26.49 -41.53 12.47
C LEU A 379 27.66 -40.65 11.99
N PRO A 380 27.91 -40.53 10.68
CA PRO A 380 29.00 -39.72 10.15
C PRO A 380 28.83 -38.25 10.54
N SER A 381 29.95 -37.62 10.91
CA SER A 381 30.07 -36.24 11.37
C SER A 381 29.21 -35.24 10.56
N LEU A 382 28.09 -34.82 11.16
CA LEU A 382 27.19 -33.77 10.65
C LEU A 382 27.84 -32.36 10.63
N THR A 383 29.11 -32.24 11.02
CA THR A 383 29.85 -30.97 11.07
C THR A 383 30.51 -30.57 9.75
N ASN A 384 30.59 -31.46 8.73
CA ASN A 384 31.28 -31.17 7.47
C ASN A 384 30.39 -31.12 6.21
N ARG A 385 29.05 -31.17 6.34
CA ARG A 385 28.13 -31.08 5.17
C ARG A 385 26.89 -30.23 5.41
N LEU A 386 27.04 -29.04 5.97
CA LEU A 386 26.07 -27.99 5.68
C LEU A 386 26.63 -27.18 4.50
N PRO A 387 26.07 -27.29 3.29
CA PRO A 387 26.46 -26.39 2.22
C PRO A 387 26.19 -24.98 2.72
N SER A 388 27.22 -24.15 2.69
CA SER A 388 27.05 -22.70 2.67
C SER A 388 26.00 -22.42 1.58
N PRO A 389 24.84 -21.82 1.89
CA PRO A 389 24.01 -21.29 0.83
C PRO A 389 24.82 -20.11 0.26
N GLN A 390 25.63 -20.40 -0.75
CA GLN A 390 26.04 -19.39 -1.72
C GLN A 390 24.75 -18.97 -2.41
N PHE A 391 24.03 -18.03 -1.81
CA PHE A 391 23.09 -17.20 -2.54
C PHE A 391 23.95 -16.29 -3.42
N GLU A 392 24.42 -16.83 -4.53
CA GLU A 392 24.60 -16.03 -5.72
C GLU A 392 23.22 -15.47 -6.03
N MET A 393 23.04 -14.17 -5.84
CA MET A 393 21.84 -13.48 -6.27
C MET A 393 21.72 -13.70 -7.78
N PRO A 394 20.67 -14.38 -8.29
CA PRO A 394 20.40 -14.30 -9.72
C PRO A 394 20.05 -12.83 -9.97
N THR A 395 20.86 -12.15 -10.76
CA THR A 395 20.50 -10.84 -11.31
C THR A 395 19.08 -10.92 -11.84
N PHE A 396 18.15 -10.28 -11.13
CA PHE A 396 16.73 -10.27 -11.45
C PHE A 396 16.56 -9.68 -12.85
N ARG A 397 16.23 -10.50 -13.85
CA ARG A 397 16.10 -10.08 -15.26
C ARG A 397 14.79 -9.31 -15.46
N PHE A 398 14.78 -8.05 -15.03
CA PHE A 398 13.73 -7.06 -15.28
C PHE A 398 13.39 -6.94 -16.79
N GLU A 399 14.34 -7.32 -17.65
CA GLU A 399 14.20 -7.35 -19.10
C GLU A 399 13.11 -8.31 -19.60
N GLN A 400 12.91 -9.47 -18.96
CA GLN A 400 11.89 -10.44 -19.40
C GLN A 400 10.48 -10.00 -19.02
N VAL A 401 10.29 -9.45 -17.82
CA VAL A 401 8.99 -8.93 -17.37
C VAL A 401 8.61 -7.67 -18.15
N ALA A 402 9.56 -6.76 -18.40
CA ALA A 402 9.31 -5.57 -19.21
C ALA A 402 9.02 -5.90 -20.68
N LYS A 403 9.73 -6.86 -21.29
CA LYS A 403 9.45 -7.34 -22.66
C LYS A 403 8.10 -8.05 -22.74
N SER A 404 7.72 -8.85 -21.74
CA SER A 404 6.42 -9.53 -21.71
C SER A 404 5.24 -8.57 -21.54
N LEU A 405 5.42 -7.48 -20.79
CA LEU A 405 4.41 -6.42 -20.60
C LEU A 405 4.31 -5.45 -21.79
N THR A 406 5.38 -5.28 -22.57
CA THR A 406 5.34 -4.46 -23.80
C THR A 406 4.87 -5.25 -25.02
N ALA A 407 5.11 -6.56 -25.07
CA ALA A 407 4.65 -7.44 -26.16
C ALA A 407 3.14 -7.74 -26.10
N THR A 408 2.48 -7.53 -24.96
CA THR A 408 1.05 -7.84 -24.74
C THR A 408 0.12 -6.64 -24.87
N LEU A 409 0.62 -5.46 -25.25
CA LEU A 409 -0.22 -4.28 -25.50
C LEU A 409 -0.65 -4.23 -26.97
N PRO A 410 -1.91 -4.54 -27.31
CA PRO A 410 -2.38 -4.40 -28.67
C PRO A 410 -2.42 -2.91 -29.05
N ILE A 411 -1.78 -2.58 -30.17
CA ILE A 411 -1.98 -1.31 -30.87
C ILE A 411 -3.43 -1.31 -31.34
N ARG A 412 -4.28 -0.55 -30.64
CA ARG A 412 -5.71 -0.53 -30.89
C ARG A 412 -6.00 0.33 -32.13
N ASP A 413 -6.19 -0.37 -33.24
CA ASP A 413 -6.68 0.18 -34.50
C ASP A 413 -8.12 0.72 -34.33
N ARG A 414 -8.38 1.87 -34.94
CA ARG A 414 -9.71 2.51 -34.97
C ARG A 414 -10.42 2.01 -36.22
N ARG A 415 -11.33 1.04 -36.09
CA ARG A 415 -12.51 0.92 -36.96
C ARG A 415 -13.51 -0.14 -36.46
N CYS A 416 -14.76 0.30 -36.42
CA CYS A 416 -16.02 -0.45 -36.54
C CYS A 416 -16.65 -1.24 -35.37
N MET A 417 -17.99 -1.13 -35.43
CA MET A 417 -19.10 -1.86 -34.81
C MET A 417 -19.49 -1.51 -33.35
N SER A 418 -20.75 -1.37 -32.97
CA SER A 418 -22.08 -1.02 -33.56
C SER A 418 -23.09 -1.65 -32.58
N TRP A 419 -24.12 -0.89 -32.19
CA TRP A 419 -25.38 -1.35 -31.58
C TRP A 419 -25.34 -1.85 -30.12
N TRP A 420 -25.98 -1.08 -29.23
CA TRP A 420 -27.25 -1.45 -28.59
C TRP A 420 -27.91 -0.16 -28.05
N GLY A 421 -29.21 0.00 -28.28
CA GLY A 421 -30.11 0.94 -27.58
C GLY A 421 -30.23 0.58 -26.09
N SER A 422 -31.18 1.02 -25.29
CA SER A 422 -32.20 2.07 -25.22
C SER A 422 -32.68 2.02 -23.76
N GLU A 423 -33.42 3.03 -23.30
CA GLU A 423 -34.00 3.15 -21.94
C GLU A 423 -32.98 3.61 -20.87
N GLY A 424 -33.23 4.61 -20.05
CA GLY A 424 -34.41 5.43 -19.80
C GLY A 424 -34.14 6.15 -18.47
N GLU A 425 -34.41 7.45 -18.44
CA GLU A 425 -34.93 8.29 -17.34
C GLU A 425 -34.56 7.88 -15.90
N GLY A 426 -33.93 8.74 -15.09
CA GLY A 426 -34.49 10.00 -14.61
C GLY A 426 -34.68 9.86 -13.08
N GLY A 427 -34.06 10.72 -12.27
CA GLY A 427 -34.18 10.61 -10.82
C GLY A 427 -33.21 11.46 -10.01
N GLU A 428 -33.41 12.77 -10.04
CA GLU A 428 -32.97 13.66 -8.96
C GLU A 428 -33.80 13.36 -7.70
N GLY A 429 -33.14 12.83 -6.66
CA GLY A 429 -33.74 12.54 -5.37
C GLY A 429 -33.00 13.26 -4.25
N ARG A 430 -33.72 14.19 -3.62
CA ARG A 430 -33.36 15.02 -2.46
C ARG A 430 -32.77 14.20 -1.31
N PHE A 431 -31.65 14.65 -0.74
CA PHE A 431 -31.29 14.37 0.65
C PHE A 431 -31.22 15.70 1.41
N GLN A 432 -32.33 16.08 2.02
CA GLN A 432 -32.37 17.05 3.10
C GLN A 432 -32.66 16.32 4.42
N HIS A 433 -31.99 16.80 5.46
CA HIS A 433 -32.19 16.54 6.89
C HIS A 433 -31.64 15.24 7.50
N LEU A 434 -30.33 15.25 7.72
CA LEU A 434 -29.77 14.73 8.96
C LEU A 434 -29.24 15.92 9.79
N ARG A 435 -30.10 16.49 10.65
CA ARG A 435 -29.64 17.39 11.73
C ARG A 435 -29.02 16.50 12.80
N ILE A 436 -27.70 16.32 12.76
CA ILE A 436 -26.96 15.82 13.92
C ILE A 436 -26.60 17.02 14.79
N ILE A 437 -27.07 16.96 16.03
CA ILE A 437 -26.85 17.92 17.09
C ILE A 437 -25.35 17.91 17.43
N LEU A 438 -24.65 18.98 17.04
CA LEU A 438 -23.48 19.46 17.77
C LEU A 438 -23.85 20.87 18.22
N MET A 439 -24.49 20.97 19.38
CA MET A 439 -24.55 22.24 20.09
C MET A 439 -23.19 22.49 20.74
N PRO A 440 -22.59 23.68 20.59
CA PRO A 440 -21.52 24.10 21.49
C PRO A 440 -22.17 24.42 22.85
N ILE A 441 -21.77 23.70 23.90
CA ILE A 441 -21.96 24.18 25.28
C ILE A 441 -20.83 25.17 25.55
N ALA A 442 -21.18 26.36 26.00
CA ALA A 442 -20.29 27.52 26.13
C ALA A 442 -19.19 27.37 27.19
N ASP A 443 -19.14 26.27 27.94
CA ASP A 443 -18.43 26.23 29.23
C ASP A 443 -17.20 25.29 29.25
N GLY A 444 -16.66 24.94 28.09
CA GLY A 444 -15.27 24.43 28.00
C GLY A 444 -14.93 23.13 28.75
N SER A 445 -15.90 22.32 29.15
CA SER A 445 -15.65 21.01 29.78
C SER A 445 -16.06 19.86 28.85
N PHE A 446 -15.12 18.95 28.59
CA PHE A 446 -15.38 17.67 27.93
C PHE A 446 -15.79 16.63 28.98
N SER A 447 -17.01 16.10 28.91
CA SER A 447 -17.33 14.86 29.63
C SER A 447 -16.84 13.66 28.79
N PRO A 448 -16.17 12.67 29.40
CA PRO A 448 -15.86 11.43 28.70
C PRO A 448 -17.17 10.65 28.44
N LEU A 449 -17.28 10.10 27.23
CA LEU A 449 -18.37 9.18 26.84
C LEU A 449 -18.51 8.08 27.90
N SER A 450 -19.74 7.89 28.39
CA SER A 450 -20.04 6.85 29.36
C SER A 450 -19.84 5.47 28.74
N ARG A 451 -19.51 4.46 29.55
CA ARG A 451 -19.38 3.07 29.08
C ARG A 451 -20.64 2.56 28.38
N GLY A 452 -21.82 3.09 28.73
CA GLY A 452 -23.10 2.77 28.09
C GLY A 452 -23.19 3.28 26.65
N GLU A 453 -22.73 4.49 26.38
CA GLU A 453 -22.76 5.08 25.04
C GLU A 453 -21.77 4.41 24.08
N MET A 454 -20.61 3.96 24.59
CA MET A 454 -19.69 3.13 23.81
C MET A 454 -20.29 1.74 23.50
N ALA A 455 -21.03 1.13 24.43
CA ALA A 455 -21.66 -0.16 24.23
C ALA A 455 -22.81 -0.11 23.19
N GLU A 456 -23.61 0.97 23.19
CA GLU A 456 -24.62 1.24 22.15
C GLU A 456 -23.96 1.43 20.77
N TRP A 457 -22.81 2.09 20.71
CA TRP A 457 -22.02 2.22 19.48
C TRP A 457 -21.50 0.87 18.95
N PHE A 458 -21.04 -0.03 19.83
CA PHE A 458 -20.63 -1.38 19.42
C PHE A 458 -21.81 -2.26 18.98
N LYS A 459 -23.00 -2.08 19.58
CA LYS A 459 -24.24 -2.73 19.12
C LYS A 459 -24.68 -2.25 17.74
N ALA A 460 -24.57 -0.95 17.46
CA ALA A 460 -24.95 -0.38 16.16
C ALA A 460 -24.06 -0.84 14.99
N LEU A 461 -22.88 -1.40 15.27
CA LEU A 461 -21.95 -1.96 14.29
C LEU A 461 -22.19 -3.45 13.97
N ASP A 462 -23.25 -4.06 14.51
CA ASP A 462 -23.64 -5.47 14.30
C ASP A 462 -22.49 -6.49 14.47
N LEU A 463 -21.61 -6.22 15.45
CA LEU A 463 -20.53 -7.12 15.87
C LEU A 463 -20.97 -8.07 17.00
N GLY A 464 -22.27 -8.16 17.27
CA GLY A 464 -22.87 -8.83 18.42
C GLY A 464 -22.94 -10.36 18.34
N ASN A 465 -22.58 -10.98 17.22
CA ASN A 465 -22.63 -12.44 17.03
C ASN A 465 -21.26 -13.06 16.74
N LEU A 466 -20.24 -12.65 17.50
CA LEU A 466 -18.98 -13.38 17.62
C LEU A 466 -18.66 -13.55 19.12
N THR A 467 -19.41 -14.44 19.75
CA THR A 467 -19.07 -15.08 21.04
C THR A 467 -18.82 -16.55 20.81
#